data_AF-A0A662HWG9-F1
#
_entry.id   AF-A0A662HWG9-F1
#
_cell.length_a   1.000
_cell.length_b   1.000
_cell.length_c   1.000
_cell.angle_alpha   90.00
_cell.angle_beta   90.00
_cell.angle_gamma   90.00
#
_symmetry.space_group_name_H-M   'P 1'
#
loop_
_entity.id
_entity.type
_entity.pdbx_description
1 polymer ?
#
loop_
_entity_poly.entity_id
_entity_poly.type
_entity_poly.pdbx_seq_one_letter_code
_entity_poly.pdbx_strand_id
1 'polypeptide(L)'
;MELVYIYHSDIKPVSILVNRDIEKVLELLGELHKRGVSCRIIDASGLDENSVRSLYFDAVGASFMSKCEIREIFMSEDEDGYFFGREIPALLIYEGGVAVDVYPHKTEFSYVTIYDCLKSMIDELDKRGVSGK
;
A
#
# COMPACT_ATOMS: atom_id res chain seq x y z
N MET A 1 -1.55 -5.18 -13.87
CA MET A 1 -1.37 -4.48 -12.59
C MET A 1 -2.20 -5.19 -11.53
N GLU A 2 -1.63 -5.47 -10.38
CA GLU A 2 -2.28 -6.03 -9.20
C GLU A 2 -1.97 -5.15 -7.98
N LEU A 3 -2.99 -4.90 -7.16
CA LEU A 3 -2.90 -4.16 -5.91
C LEU A 3 -2.92 -5.15 -4.75
N VAL A 4 -1.87 -5.18 -3.93
CA VAL A 4 -1.77 -6.08 -2.78
C VAL A 4 -1.78 -5.25 -1.50
N TYR A 5 -2.90 -5.26 -0.79
CA TYR A 5 -3.07 -4.58 0.49
C TYR A 5 -2.75 -5.53 1.64
N ILE A 6 -1.84 -5.10 2.52
CA ILE A 6 -1.30 -5.87 3.63
C ILE A 6 -1.63 -5.12 4.92
N TYR A 7 -2.35 -5.78 5.82
CA TYR A 7 -2.74 -5.22 7.12
C TYR A 7 -2.74 -6.32 8.17
N HIS A 8 -2.82 -5.96 9.45
CA HIS A 8 -2.89 -6.93 10.53
C HIS A 8 -4.23 -6.79 11.25
N SER A 9 -5.09 -7.80 11.18
CA SER A 9 -6.45 -7.72 11.75
C SER A 9 -6.50 -7.53 13.27
N ASP A 10 -5.52 -8.09 13.99
CA ASP A 10 -5.47 -7.95 15.46
C ASP A 10 -4.79 -6.66 15.95
N ILE A 11 -4.18 -5.86 15.07
CA ILE A 11 -3.45 -4.64 15.44
C ILE A 11 -4.16 -3.45 14.83
N LYS A 12 -4.55 -2.49 15.68
CA LYS A 12 -5.16 -1.26 15.20
C LYS A 12 -4.10 -0.35 14.58
N PRO A 13 -4.32 0.19 13.37
CA PRO A 13 -3.41 1.17 12.80
C PRO A 13 -3.24 2.40 13.70
N VAL A 14 -2.02 2.90 13.81
CA VAL A 14 -1.72 4.10 14.60
C VAL A 14 -2.27 5.35 13.91
N SER A 15 -2.78 6.30 14.70
CA SER A 15 -3.38 7.55 14.19
C SER A 15 -2.31 8.59 13.83
N ILE A 16 -1.60 8.36 12.73
CA ILE A 16 -0.53 9.22 12.20
C ILE A 16 -0.78 9.57 10.73
N LEU A 17 -0.03 10.54 10.19
CA LEU A 17 -0.24 11.08 8.85
C LEU A 17 -0.23 10.01 7.74
N VAL A 18 0.67 9.02 7.81
CA VAL A 18 0.79 7.98 6.77
C VAL A 18 -0.42 7.02 6.72
N ASN A 19 -1.19 6.94 7.82
CA ASN A 19 -2.41 6.13 7.96
C ASN A 19 -3.69 6.97 7.80
N ARG A 20 -3.60 8.17 7.22
CA ARG A 20 -4.78 9.04 7.05
C ARG A 20 -5.85 8.31 6.24
N ASP A 21 -7.09 8.37 6.73
CA ASP A 21 -8.28 7.76 6.09
C ASP A 21 -8.16 6.24 5.84
N ILE A 22 -7.35 5.52 6.63
CA ILE A 22 -7.11 4.08 6.43
C ILE A 22 -8.38 3.23 6.49
N GLU A 23 -9.39 3.67 7.24
CA GLU A 23 -10.69 3.01 7.35
C GLU A 23 -11.46 2.94 6.02
N LYS A 24 -11.14 3.82 5.06
CA LYS A 24 -11.77 3.87 3.73
C LYS A 24 -11.05 2.98 2.72
N VAL A 25 -9.85 2.49 3.01
CA VAL A 25 -9.03 1.74 2.04
C VAL A 25 -9.73 0.50 1.51
N LEU A 26 -10.39 -0.27 2.37
CA LEU A 26 -11.12 -1.47 1.95
C LEU A 26 -12.29 -1.15 1.02
N GLU A 27 -13.00 -0.04 1.26
CA GLU A 27 -14.05 0.44 0.38
C GLU A 27 -13.49 0.81 -1.00
N LEU A 28 -12.41 1.59 -1.05
CA LEU A 28 -11.75 2.00 -2.29
C LEU A 28 -11.19 0.81 -3.09
N LEU A 29 -10.61 -0.19 -2.43
CA LEU A 29 -10.16 -1.43 -3.07
C LEU A 29 -11.34 -2.22 -3.66
N GLY A 30 -12.46 -2.28 -2.94
CA GLY A 30 -13.69 -2.92 -3.43
C GLY A 30 -14.26 -2.19 -4.65
N GLU A 31 -14.18 -0.87 -4.70
CA GLU A 31 -14.55 -0.09 -5.87
C GLU A 31 -13.63 -0.33 -7.07
N LEU A 32 -12.31 -0.32 -6.88
CA LEU A 32 -11.34 -0.62 -7.93
C LEU A 32 -11.53 -2.04 -8.47
N HIS A 33 -11.83 -2.99 -7.60
CA HIS A 33 -12.13 -4.36 -8.00
C HIS A 33 -13.37 -4.45 -8.90
N LYS A 34 -14.46 -3.74 -8.56
CA LYS A 34 -15.66 -3.64 -9.40
C LYS A 34 -15.37 -3.03 -10.78
N ARG A 35 -14.37 -2.16 -10.87
CA ARG A 35 -13.88 -1.54 -12.12
C ARG A 35 -12.88 -2.43 -12.88
N GLY A 36 -12.63 -3.65 -12.42
CA GLY A 36 -11.78 -4.64 -13.10
C GLY A 36 -10.30 -4.61 -12.71
N VAL A 37 -9.92 -3.87 -11.66
CA VAL A 37 -8.56 -3.90 -11.12
C VAL A 37 -8.38 -5.14 -10.24
N SER A 38 -7.26 -5.85 -10.42
CA SER A 38 -6.94 -6.99 -9.55
C SER A 38 -6.52 -6.47 -8.18
N CYS A 39 -7.28 -6.83 -7.14
CA CYS A 39 -7.01 -6.44 -5.76
C CYS A 39 -6.91 -7.71 -4.91
N ARG A 40 -5.81 -7.83 -4.16
CA ARG A 40 -5.58 -8.88 -3.18
C ARG A 40 -5.43 -8.26 -1.79
N ILE A 41 -6.06 -8.88 -0.81
CA ILE A 41 -5.96 -8.47 0.60
C ILE A 41 -5.24 -9.59 1.35
N ILE A 42 -4.21 -9.22 2.11
CA ILE A 42 -3.38 -10.11 2.92
C ILE A 42 -3.50 -9.65 4.37
N ASP A 43 -3.93 -10.57 5.22
CA ASP A 43 -3.91 -10.38 6.67
C ASP A 43 -2.60 -10.94 7.24
N ALA A 44 -1.75 -10.06 7.75
CA ALA A 44 -0.44 -10.36 8.30
C ALA A 44 -0.52 -11.13 9.62
N SER A 45 -1.66 -11.13 10.33
CA SER A 45 -1.82 -11.92 11.56
C SER A 45 -1.72 -13.44 11.30
N GLY A 46 -2.04 -13.86 10.08
CA GLY A 46 -1.94 -15.25 9.64
C GLY A 46 -0.59 -15.62 9.01
N LEU A 47 0.35 -14.69 8.93
CA LEU A 47 1.66 -14.91 8.32
C LEU A 47 2.75 -15.13 9.35
N ASP A 48 3.73 -15.95 9.01
CA ASP A 48 4.97 -16.01 9.75
C ASP A 48 5.88 -14.79 9.45
N GLU A 49 6.84 -14.54 10.32
CA GLU A 49 7.77 -13.40 10.21
C GLU A 49 8.57 -13.40 8.90
N ASN A 50 8.96 -14.55 8.36
CA ASN A 50 9.70 -14.61 7.09
C ASN A 50 8.82 -14.22 5.92
N SER A 51 7.55 -14.61 5.94
CA SER A 51 6.56 -14.23 4.93
C SER A 51 6.31 -12.71 4.92
N VAL A 52 6.15 -12.10 6.11
CA VAL A 52 6.04 -10.62 6.23
C VAL A 52 7.32 -9.94 5.76
N ARG A 53 8.48 -10.46 6.17
CA ARG A 53 9.80 -9.93 5.76
C ARG A 53 10.02 -10.01 4.25
N SER A 54 9.57 -11.09 3.61
CA SER A 54 9.63 -11.21 2.14
C SER A 54 8.81 -10.13 1.45
N LEU A 55 7.59 -9.85 1.91
CA LEU A 55 6.76 -8.76 1.39
C LEU A 55 7.41 -7.39 1.62
N TYR A 56 8.08 -7.20 2.75
CA TYR A 56 8.84 -5.98 3.01
C TYR A 56 10.04 -5.83 2.07
N PHE A 57 10.72 -6.91 1.69
CA PHE A 57 11.79 -6.83 0.69
C PHE A 57 11.29 -6.47 -0.70
N ASP A 58 10.10 -6.95 -1.09
CA ASP A 58 9.42 -6.51 -2.31
C ASP A 58 9.13 -4.99 -2.24
N ALA A 59 8.66 -4.51 -1.09
CA ALA A 59 8.43 -3.08 -0.84
C ALA A 59 9.71 -2.24 -1.01
N VAL A 60 10.83 -2.72 -0.48
CA VAL A 60 12.14 -2.08 -0.65
C VAL A 60 12.54 -2.04 -2.12
N GLY A 61 12.36 -3.14 -2.85
CA GLY A 61 12.60 -3.19 -4.31
C GLY A 61 11.76 -2.15 -5.06
N ALA A 62 10.46 -2.09 -4.74
CA ALA A 62 9.52 -1.13 -5.31
C ALA A 62 9.91 0.32 -5.02
N SER A 63 10.38 0.63 -3.81
CA SER A 63 10.77 2.00 -3.45
C SER A 63 11.97 2.51 -4.27
N PHE A 64 12.90 1.62 -4.64
CA PHE A 64 13.97 1.98 -5.58
C PHE A 64 13.44 2.27 -6.99
N MET A 65 12.44 1.52 -7.45
CA MET A 65 11.83 1.72 -8.77
C MET A 65 11.04 3.03 -8.84
N SER A 66 10.21 3.32 -7.83
CA SER A 66 9.41 4.54 -7.76
C SER A 66 10.15 5.76 -7.19
N LYS A 67 11.42 5.58 -6.79
CA LYS A 67 12.29 6.62 -6.21
C LYS A 67 11.65 7.30 -4.99
N CYS A 68 11.02 6.50 -4.13
CA CYS A 68 10.41 6.96 -2.89
C CYS A 68 11.18 6.41 -1.67
N GLU A 69 10.90 7.00 -0.51
CA GLU A 69 11.46 6.57 0.77
C GLU A 69 10.36 5.89 1.61
N ILE A 70 10.64 4.65 2.03
CA ILE A 70 9.73 3.89 2.91
C ILE A 70 10.36 3.52 4.25
N ARG A 71 11.68 3.65 4.38
CA ARG A 71 12.41 3.15 5.54
C ARG A 71 11.96 3.86 6.82
N GLU A 72 11.98 5.20 6.83
CA GLU A 72 11.53 6.02 7.97
C GLU A 72 10.07 5.76 8.36
N ILE A 73 9.25 5.23 7.44
CA ILE A 73 7.84 4.95 7.69
C ILE A 73 7.70 3.60 8.40
N PHE A 74 8.39 2.57 7.92
CA PHE A 74 8.18 1.21 8.40
C PHE A 74 9.22 0.73 9.42
N MET A 75 10.27 1.49 9.72
CA MET A 75 11.30 1.11 10.68
C MET A 75 10.95 1.46 12.13
N SER A 76 11.45 0.65 13.06
CA SER A 76 11.64 1.04 14.47
C SER A 76 13.10 1.47 14.70
N GLU A 77 13.46 1.82 15.94
CA GLU A 77 14.85 2.14 16.31
C GLU A 77 15.81 0.94 16.08
N ASP A 78 15.31 -0.29 16.26
CA ASP A 78 16.11 -1.51 16.28
C ASP A 78 15.91 -2.41 15.04
N GLU A 79 14.81 -2.24 14.29
CA GLU A 79 14.45 -3.16 13.20
C GLU A 79 13.78 -2.46 12.00
N ASP A 80 14.36 -2.65 10.82
CA ASP A 80 13.76 -2.22 9.55
C ASP A 80 12.52 -3.05 9.23
N GLY A 81 11.42 -2.38 8.83
CA GLY A 81 10.18 -3.05 8.47
C GLY A 81 9.32 -3.49 9.65
N TYR A 82 9.70 -3.15 10.89
CA TYR A 82 8.98 -3.52 12.11
C TYR A 82 7.49 -3.15 12.07
N PHE A 83 7.11 -2.01 11.50
CA PHE A 83 5.71 -1.55 11.41
C PHE A 83 4.99 -2.02 10.14
N PHE A 84 5.69 -2.65 9.20
CA PHE A 84 5.17 -3.00 7.88
C PHE A 84 4.02 -4.01 7.99
N GLY A 85 2.84 -3.62 7.49
CA GLY A 85 1.66 -4.47 7.50
C GLY A 85 1.06 -4.65 8.90
N ARG A 86 1.60 -4.01 9.95
CA ARG A 86 1.13 -4.08 11.34
C ARG A 86 0.42 -2.79 11.74
N GLU A 87 1.06 -1.94 12.54
CA GLU A 87 0.54 -0.62 12.91
C GLU A 87 0.44 0.33 11.71
N ILE A 88 1.21 0.06 10.64
CA ILE A 88 1.15 0.79 9.38
C ILE A 88 0.88 -0.22 8.26
N PRO A 89 -0.39 -0.34 7.81
CA PRO A 89 -0.72 -1.13 6.64
C PRO A 89 0.07 -0.69 5.42
N ALA A 90 0.28 -1.61 4.49
CA ALA A 90 1.02 -1.36 3.26
C ALA A 90 0.18 -1.73 2.03
N LEU A 91 0.41 -1.03 0.93
CA LEU A 91 -0.10 -1.36 -0.39
C LEU A 91 1.07 -1.51 -1.34
N LEU A 92 1.20 -2.68 -1.96
CA LEU A 92 2.14 -2.93 -3.05
C LEU A 92 1.41 -2.94 -4.38
N ILE A 93 2.02 -2.34 -5.39
CA ILE A 93 1.56 -2.40 -6.78
C ILE A 93 2.49 -3.34 -7.53
N TYR A 94 1.93 -4.40 -8.10
CA TYR A 94 2.66 -5.36 -8.92
C TYR A 94 2.32 -5.20 -10.41
N GLU A 95 3.36 -5.25 -11.24
CA GLU A 95 3.26 -5.37 -12.69
C GLU A 95 4.12 -6.53 -13.19
N GLY A 96 3.51 -7.47 -13.92
CA GLY A 96 4.23 -8.66 -14.40
C GLY A 96 4.85 -9.52 -13.30
N GLY A 97 4.30 -9.48 -12.07
CA GLY A 97 4.83 -10.19 -10.91
C GLY A 97 5.97 -9.49 -10.17
N VAL A 98 6.32 -8.26 -10.56
CA VAL A 98 7.34 -7.44 -9.89
C VAL A 98 6.65 -6.27 -9.18
N ALA A 99 7.02 -6.02 -7.92
CA ALA A 99 6.55 -4.85 -7.19
C ALA A 99 7.20 -3.59 -7.77
N VAL A 100 6.39 -2.68 -8.30
CA VAL A 100 6.84 -1.44 -8.97
C VAL A 100 6.60 -0.19 -8.15
N ASP A 101 5.70 -0.26 -7.16
CA ASP A 101 5.46 0.84 -6.22
C ASP A 101 4.92 0.34 -4.88
N VAL A 102 5.01 1.19 -3.86
CA VAL A 102 4.65 0.90 -2.47
C VAL A 102 4.04 2.13 -1.81
N TYR A 103 3.01 1.93 -0.98
CA TYR A 103 2.38 2.97 -0.16
C TYR A 103 2.12 2.46 1.27
N PRO A 104 2.05 3.35 2.29
CA PRO A 104 2.45 4.75 2.20
C PRO A 104 3.94 4.90 1.91
N HIS A 105 4.31 5.97 1.22
CA HIS A 105 5.69 6.33 0.98
C HIS A 105 5.93 7.83 1.19
N LYS A 106 7.20 8.19 1.29
CA LYS A 106 7.65 9.58 1.33
C LYS A 106 8.27 9.94 -0.02
N THR A 107 7.87 11.10 -0.51
CA THR A 107 8.45 11.79 -1.66
C THR A 107 9.33 12.93 -1.15
N GLU A 108 10.04 13.61 -2.05
CA GLU A 108 10.88 14.77 -1.68
C GLU A 108 10.11 15.85 -0.90
N PHE A 109 8.80 16.02 -1.17
CA PHE A 109 8.01 17.14 -0.64
C PHE A 109 6.86 16.75 0.30
N SER A 110 6.45 15.48 0.33
CA SER A 110 5.27 15.03 1.06
C SER A 110 5.24 13.52 1.27
N TYR A 111 4.34 13.05 2.12
CA TYR A 111 3.88 11.66 2.11
C TYR A 111 2.78 11.47 1.09
N VAL A 112 2.71 10.27 0.51
CA VAL A 112 1.55 9.78 -0.25
C VAL A 112 1.01 8.58 0.49
N THR A 113 -0.24 8.67 0.95
CA THR A 113 -0.89 7.61 1.72
C THR A 113 -1.51 6.55 0.80
N ILE A 114 -1.89 5.41 1.37
CA ILE A 114 -2.67 4.40 0.63
C ILE A 114 -3.98 5.01 0.12
N TYR A 115 -4.65 5.82 0.95
CA TYR A 115 -5.86 6.52 0.56
C TYR A 115 -5.62 7.43 -0.65
N ASP A 116 -4.57 8.25 -0.63
CA ASP A 116 -4.24 9.18 -1.73
C ASP A 116 -4.04 8.42 -3.05
N CYS A 117 -3.29 7.32 -3.00
CA CYS A 117 -3.03 6.47 -4.16
C CYS A 117 -4.33 5.89 -4.75
N LEU A 118 -5.12 5.19 -3.94
CA LEU A 118 -6.34 4.52 -4.40
C LEU A 118 -7.38 5.53 -4.89
N LYS A 119 -7.51 6.68 -4.21
CA LYS A 119 -8.42 7.74 -4.62
C LYS A 119 -8.02 8.34 -5.97
N SER A 120 -6.72 8.60 -6.18
CA SER A 120 -6.21 9.07 -7.47
C SER A 120 -6.49 8.07 -8.60
N MET A 121 -6.28 6.77 -8.36
CA MET A 121 -6.59 5.73 -9.36
C MET A 121 -8.07 5.71 -9.76
N ILE A 122 -8.97 5.83 -8.78
CA ILE A 122 -10.41 5.90 -9.05
C ILE A 122 -10.74 7.12 -9.90
N ASP A 123 -10.23 8.29 -9.52
CA ASP A 123 -10.49 9.54 -10.23
C ASP A 123 -9.93 9.50 -11.68
N GLU A 124 -8.81 8.81 -11.91
CA GLU A 124 -8.28 8.57 -13.25
C GLU A 124 -9.16 7.63 -14.10
N LEU A 125 -9.67 6.55 -13.51
CA LEU A 125 -10.59 5.65 -14.20
C LEU A 125 -11.90 6.36 -14.56
N ASP A 126 -12.42 7.19 -13.67
CA ASP A 126 -13.63 7.97 -13.91
C ASP A 126 -13.40 8.97 -15.08
N LYS A 127 -12.25 9.66 -15.13
CA LYS A 127 -11.88 10.52 -16.27
C LYS A 127 -11.80 9.77 -17.60
N ARG A 128 -11.24 8.56 -17.59
CA ARG A 128 -11.13 7.70 -18.79
C ARG A 128 -12.51 7.20 -19.25
N GLY A 129 -13.40 6.89 -18.32
CA GLY A 129 -14.79 6.49 -18.61
C GLY A 129 -15.66 7.62 -19.16
N VAL A 130 -15.34 8.88 -18.84
CA VAL A 130 -16.06 10.07 -19.35
C VAL A 130 -15.64 10.44 -20.78
N SER A 131 -14.42 10.11 -21.22
CA SER A 131 -13.94 10.39 -22.59
C SER A 131 -14.50 9.47 -23.68
N GLY A 132 -15.43 8.57 -23.34
CA GLY A 132 -16.05 7.61 -24.26
C GLY A 132 -17.54 7.83 -24.54
N LYS A 133 -18.08 9.03 -24.28
CA LYS A 133 -19.46 9.40 -24.62
C LYS A 133 -19.51 10.53 -25.64
#